data_AF-A0A8B6EK36-F1
#
_entry.id   AF-A0A8B6EK36-F1
#
_cell.length_a   1.000
_cell.length_b   1.000
_cell.length_c   1.000
_cell.angle_alpha   90.00
_cell.angle_beta   90.00
_cell.angle_gamma   90.00
#
_symmetry.space_group_name_H-M   'P 1'
#
loop_
_entity.id
_entity.type
_entity.pdbx_description
1 polymer ?
#
loop_
_entity_poly.entity_id
_entity_poly.type
_entity_poly.pdbx_seq_one_letter_code
_entity_poly.pdbx_strand_id
1 'polypeptide(L)'
;MLIETNTAHKFTREEVFTKKELKTIAKRQTITNYSRLGRADLTELVKKNIENARVKEEIKIVDRRDASKGVFGTITIEPLKQHDMLTFFDVSQSTIASTISDALTKKKALKLQLVLQVEMVKTNAATGENIYVNPHFRSTLTTITVSTDLELEIAFMVEKVKENMAKCMREGSGWTFGHIEKLEIHLNKFKPLKGSSYIALPKPLAQRKAIINVQNTHQECLRWAILSALHHEEVDKNCTKQVGQYKKWAGIYVWLTINSTTSPGISYDAMLKCTGVRLELLSDPDMLMMFENATRGGVAMISHRHGKANNPYMKNFDSSQSTKYLTYLDANNLYGWAMVQSLPTGDFEWVEPEEIEEILDYPDDHEYGAMVKCDLEYPEKLHDAHNDYPLAPQNVEINKVRKLVPHLVFGKTMENIRKRVDVRLVNSEKQALKLVAKPNFDRRVVFTNNLAAVHMKKTKLKFDKPVYLGACILDISKTLMYDFQYGFIRKIYGDNAHLFTDTDSLAYEHYEQLRTLHHTSKKNFHGLSVDKFVHEPCTD
;
A
#
# COMPACT_ATOMS: atom_id res chain seq x y z
N MET A 1 14.96 1.83 -50.05
CA MET A 1 13.76 0.97 -50.00
C MET A 1 14.01 -0.40 -50.64
N LEU A 2 13.57 -0.70 -51.88
CA LEU A 2 13.59 -2.08 -52.46
C LEU A 2 14.94 -2.81 -52.49
N ILE A 3 16.07 -2.10 -52.50
CA ILE A 3 17.42 -2.70 -52.50
C ILE A 3 17.96 -2.91 -51.08
N GLU A 4 17.51 -2.15 -50.09
CA GLU A 4 17.98 -2.26 -48.69
C GLU A 4 17.35 -3.47 -48.00
N THR A 5 16.07 -3.74 -48.23
CA THR A 5 15.42 -5.00 -47.81
C THR A 5 16.12 -6.22 -48.41
N ASN A 6 16.47 -6.16 -49.70
CA ASN A 6 17.21 -7.24 -50.39
C ASN A 6 18.65 -7.41 -49.83
N THR A 7 19.31 -6.30 -49.45
CA THR A 7 20.64 -6.36 -48.81
C THR A 7 20.57 -6.93 -47.39
N ALA A 8 19.56 -6.56 -46.60
CA ALA A 8 19.32 -7.13 -45.26
C ALA A 8 18.95 -8.63 -45.32
N HIS A 9 18.19 -9.06 -46.33
CA HIS A 9 17.92 -10.48 -46.57
C HIS A 9 19.17 -11.30 -46.92
N LYS A 10 20.14 -10.73 -47.63
CA LYS A 10 21.42 -11.39 -47.92
C LYS A 10 22.30 -11.51 -46.67
N PHE A 11 22.33 -10.50 -45.80
CA PHE A 11 23.04 -10.57 -44.52
C PHE A 11 22.43 -11.58 -43.53
N THR A 12 21.12 -11.80 -43.56
CA THR A 12 20.42 -12.80 -42.73
C THR A 12 20.51 -14.23 -43.27
N ARG A 13 21.03 -14.43 -44.49
CA ARG A 13 21.33 -15.74 -45.08
C ARG A 13 22.83 -16.10 -45.05
N GLU A 14 23.63 -15.34 -44.31
CA GLU A 14 25.09 -15.48 -44.23
C GLU A 14 25.81 -15.41 -45.60
N GLU A 15 25.24 -14.72 -46.60
CA GLU A 15 25.88 -14.61 -47.92
C GLU A 15 27.24 -13.90 -47.85
N VAL A 16 28.23 -14.46 -48.54
CA VAL A 16 29.66 -14.16 -48.37
C VAL A 16 30.07 -12.92 -49.19
N PHE A 17 29.70 -11.72 -48.73
CA PHE A 17 30.01 -10.44 -49.41
C PHE A 17 31.52 -10.19 -49.56
N THR A 18 31.95 -9.76 -50.75
CA THR A 18 33.34 -9.34 -51.01
C THR A 18 33.66 -8.00 -50.35
N LYS A 19 34.96 -7.73 -50.13
CA LYS A 19 35.43 -6.44 -49.58
C LYS A 19 35.05 -5.24 -50.46
N LYS A 20 34.84 -5.45 -51.77
CA LYS A 20 34.43 -4.40 -52.73
C LYS A 20 32.94 -4.06 -52.54
N GLU A 21 32.08 -5.06 -52.43
CA GLU A 21 30.64 -4.87 -52.18
C GLU A 21 30.39 -4.23 -50.82
N LEU A 22 31.07 -4.69 -49.77
CA LEU A 22 30.97 -4.10 -48.43
C LEU A 22 31.34 -2.61 -48.42
N LYS A 23 32.40 -2.21 -49.15
CA LYS A 23 32.76 -0.79 -49.33
C LYS A 23 31.70 -0.01 -50.10
N THR A 24 31.03 -0.62 -51.09
CA THR A 24 29.92 0.00 -51.82
C THR A 24 28.69 0.19 -50.94
N ILE A 25 28.35 -0.78 -50.09
CA ILE A 25 27.25 -0.70 -49.12
C ILE A 25 27.56 0.40 -48.09
N ALA A 26 28.75 0.39 -47.48
CA ALA A 26 29.19 1.40 -46.52
C ALA A 26 29.13 2.83 -47.11
N LYS A 27 29.57 3.01 -48.38
CA LYS A 27 29.47 4.30 -49.08
C LYS A 27 28.02 4.76 -49.29
N ARG A 28 27.11 3.84 -49.63
CA ARG A 28 25.68 4.14 -49.83
C ARG A 28 24.98 4.50 -48.52
N GLN A 29 25.36 3.85 -47.42
CA GLN A 29 24.85 4.11 -46.07
C GLN A 29 25.57 5.27 -45.35
N THR A 30 26.27 6.14 -46.10
CA THR A 30 27.00 7.32 -45.59
C THR A 30 27.96 7.07 -44.41
N ILE A 31 28.43 5.82 -44.24
CA ILE A 31 29.41 5.47 -43.22
C ILE A 31 30.72 6.20 -43.50
N THR A 32 31.38 6.73 -42.48
CA THR A 32 32.70 7.38 -42.57
C THR A 32 33.81 6.42 -42.12
N ASN A 33 35.08 6.72 -42.44
CA ASN A 33 36.28 5.99 -42.00
C ASN A 33 36.41 4.49 -42.41
N TYR A 34 35.44 3.92 -43.12
CA TYR A 34 35.42 2.52 -43.57
C TYR A 34 36.52 2.14 -44.60
N SER A 35 37.22 3.12 -45.18
CA SER A 35 38.12 2.92 -46.32
C SER A 35 39.36 2.06 -45.99
N ARG A 36 39.84 2.11 -44.75
CA ARG A 36 41.06 1.42 -44.27
C ARG A 36 40.81 0.04 -43.62
N LEU A 37 39.55 -0.30 -43.32
CA LEU A 37 39.19 -1.50 -42.55
C LEU A 37 39.51 -2.83 -43.27
N GLY A 38 39.68 -3.89 -42.47
CA GLY A 38 39.73 -5.28 -42.89
C GLY A 38 38.39 -5.75 -43.47
N ARG A 39 38.31 -7.00 -43.97
CA ARG A 39 37.03 -7.54 -44.44
C ARG A 39 36.08 -7.84 -43.26
N ALA A 40 36.61 -8.38 -42.16
CA ALA A 40 35.85 -8.72 -40.96
C ALA A 40 35.23 -7.47 -40.33
N ASP A 41 36.05 -6.51 -39.89
CA ASP A 41 35.60 -5.25 -39.26
C ASP A 41 34.66 -4.44 -40.17
N LEU A 42 34.86 -4.47 -41.49
CA LEU A 42 33.94 -3.83 -42.44
C LEU A 42 32.60 -4.57 -42.56
N THR A 43 32.58 -5.90 -42.42
CA THR A 43 31.34 -6.71 -42.38
C THR A 43 30.56 -6.38 -41.11
N GLU A 44 31.24 -6.34 -39.96
CA GLU A 44 30.65 -6.02 -38.67
C GLU A 44 30.09 -4.59 -38.63
N LEU A 45 30.86 -3.60 -39.12
CA LEU A 45 30.43 -2.21 -39.18
C LEU A 45 29.18 -2.02 -40.06
N VAL A 46 29.10 -2.72 -41.21
CA VAL A 46 27.93 -2.68 -42.09
C VAL A 46 26.73 -3.40 -41.45
N LYS A 47 26.92 -4.58 -40.84
CA LYS A 47 25.85 -5.28 -40.08
C LYS A 47 25.27 -4.37 -38.99
N LYS A 48 26.13 -3.81 -38.14
CA LYS A 48 25.76 -2.91 -37.04
C LYS A 48 25.02 -1.65 -37.53
N ASN A 49 25.40 -1.12 -38.70
CA ASN A 49 24.72 0.06 -39.26
C ASN A 49 23.34 -0.27 -39.87
N ILE A 50 23.18 -1.44 -40.51
CA ILE A 50 21.88 -1.96 -40.97
C ILE A 50 20.95 -2.16 -39.76
N GLU A 51 21.47 -2.77 -38.70
CA GLU A 51 20.73 -3.06 -37.47
C GLU A 51 20.33 -1.76 -36.75
N ASN A 52 21.24 -0.79 -36.60
CA ASN A 52 20.93 0.54 -36.08
C ASN A 52 19.90 1.30 -36.94
N ALA A 53 19.89 1.11 -38.26
CA ALA A 53 18.88 1.71 -39.13
C ALA A 53 17.50 1.07 -38.90
N ARG A 54 17.45 -0.26 -38.82
CA ARG A 54 16.22 -1.02 -38.52
C ARG A 54 15.63 -0.65 -37.16
N VAL A 55 16.44 -0.59 -36.09
CA VAL A 55 15.98 -0.21 -34.74
C VAL A 55 15.33 1.19 -34.73
N LYS A 56 15.86 2.15 -35.51
CA LYS A 56 15.27 3.50 -35.64
C LYS A 56 13.92 3.53 -36.36
N GLU A 57 13.55 2.50 -37.11
CA GLU A 57 12.22 2.35 -37.72
C GLU A 57 11.22 1.64 -36.80
N GLU A 58 11.68 1.10 -35.67
CA GLU A 58 10.87 0.27 -34.77
C GLU A 58 10.66 0.92 -33.38
N ILE A 59 11.62 1.73 -32.89
CA ILE A 59 11.53 2.47 -31.62
C ILE A 59 12.15 3.88 -31.71
N LYS A 60 11.74 4.80 -30.83
CA LYS A 60 12.32 6.15 -30.66
C LYS A 60 12.64 6.45 -29.20
N ILE A 61 13.75 7.15 -28.94
CA ILE A 61 13.99 7.83 -27.66
C ILE A 61 13.27 9.17 -27.72
N VAL A 62 12.31 9.41 -26.83
CA VAL A 62 11.38 10.55 -26.92
C VAL A 62 11.70 11.63 -25.91
N ASP A 63 12.25 11.25 -24.76
CA ASP A 63 12.45 12.14 -23.64
C ASP A 63 13.67 11.75 -22.79
N ARG A 64 14.33 12.77 -22.23
CA ARG A 64 15.47 12.69 -21.31
C ARG A 64 15.28 13.71 -20.19
N ARG A 65 14.44 13.37 -19.20
CA ARG A 65 14.21 14.18 -17.99
C ARG A 65 15.33 14.00 -16.97
N ASP A 66 15.94 15.07 -16.50
CA ASP A 66 16.80 15.08 -15.29
C ASP A 66 16.14 15.91 -14.18
N ALA A 67 16.07 15.34 -12.97
CA ALA A 67 15.47 15.97 -11.79
C ALA A 67 16.38 15.86 -10.55
N SER A 68 16.09 16.69 -9.54
CA SER A 68 16.95 16.89 -8.37
C SER A 68 18.40 17.24 -8.75
N LYS A 69 18.56 18.12 -9.74
CA LYS A 69 19.87 18.53 -10.33
C LYS A 69 20.68 17.35 -10.90
N GLY A 70 20.03 16.48 -11.67
CA GLY A 70 20.68 15.36 -12.36
C GLY A 70 20.96 14.12 -11.50
N VAL A 71 20.41 14.05 -10.29
CA VAL A 71 20.42 12.82 -9.49
C VAL A 71 19.49 11.78 -10.10
N PHE A 72 18.32 12.21 -10.57
CA PHE A 72 17.30 11.35 -11.16
C PHE A 72 17.20 11.62 -12.67
N GLY A 73 17.81 10.77 -13.49
CA GLY A 73 17.61 10.78 -14.95
C GLY A 73 16.56 9.75 -15.34
N THR A 74 15.53 10.13 -16.09
CA THR A 74 14.58 9.22 -16.76
C THR A 74 14.82 9.34 -18.26
N ILE A 75 14.96 8.21 -18.96
CA ILE A 75 15.00 8.18 -20.42
C ILE A 75 13.83 7.33 -20.91
N THR A 76 13.03 7.90 -21.81
CA THR A 76 11.79 7.27 -22.31
C THR A 76 12.01 6.74 -23.72
N ILE A 77 11.75 5.45 -23.92
CA ILE A 77 11.70 4.79 -25.22
C ILE A 77 10.24 4.49 -25.54
N GLU A 78 9.76 4.92 -26.70
CA GLU A 78 8.41 4.60 -27.21
C GLU A 78 8.54 3.72 -28.46
N PRO A 79 7.66 2.71 -28.62
CA PRO A 79 7.57 1.97 -29.88
C PRO A 79 7.00 2.84 -31.00
N LEU A 80 7.46 2.61 -32.24
CA LEU A 80 6.92 3.23 -33.45
C LEU A 80 5.90 2.35 -34.18
N LYS A 81 5.82 1.07 -33.81
CA LYS A 81 4.95 0.03 -34.38
C LYS A 81 4.37 -0.78 -33.21
N GLN A 82 3.29 -1.53 -33.44
CA GLN A 82 2.86 -2.52 -32.45
C GLN A 82 3.90 -3.65 -32.37
N HIS A 83 4.29 -3.98 -31.13
CA HIS A 83 5.21 -5.06 -30.80
C HIS A 83 4.62 -5.86 -29.64
N ASP A 84 4.81 -7.17 -29.65
CA ASP A 84 4.70 -7.96 -28.43
C ASP A 84 5.90 -7.66 -27.50
N MET A 85 5.84 -8.15 -26.27
CA MET A 85 6.85 -7.86 -25.25
C MET A 85 8.24 -8.45 -25.56
N LEU A 86 8.31 -9.64 -26.14
CA LEU A 86 9.59 -10.29 -26.46
C LEU A 86 10.27 -9.50 -27.57
N THR A 87 9.58 -9.33 -28.70
CA THR A 87 10.05 -8.54 -29.85
C THR A 87 10.47 -7.12 -29.43
N PHE A 88 9.69 -6.44 -28.58
CA PHE A 88 10.04 -5.10 -28.11
C PHE A 88 11.34 -5.07 -27.30
N PHE A 89 11.57 -6.03 -26.40
CA PHE A 89 12.80 -6.06 -25.62
C PHE A 89 14.02 -6.45 -26.47
N ASP A 90 13.88 -7.37 -27.41
CA ASP A 90 14.96 -7.77 -28.32
C ASP A 90 15.40 -6.58 -29.19
N VAL A 91 14.43 -5.86 -29.79
CA VAL A 91 14.69 -4.66 -30.62
C VAL A 91 15.26 -3.50 -29.80
N SER A 92 14.81 -3.33 -28.55
CA SER A 92 15.27 -2.24 -27.69
C SER A 92 16.55 -2.53 -26.90
N GLN A 93 17.01 -3.78 -26.82
CA GLN A 93 18.18 -4.20 -26.03
C GLN A 93 19.43 -3.35 -26.30
N SER A 94 19.78 -3.15 -27.58
CA SER A 94 20.93 -2.33 -28.01
C SER A 94 20.81 -0.85 -27.60
N THR A 95 19.58 -0.32 -27.63
CA THR A 95 19.27 1.07 -27.26
C THR A 95 19.27 1.24 -25.74
N ILE A 96 18.78 0.26 -24.99
CA ILE A 96 18.84 0.20 -23.52
C ILE A 96 20.30 0.17 -23.08
N ALA A 97 21.10 -0.77 -23.60
CA ALA A 97 22.51 -0.95 -23.24
C ALA A 97 23.37 0.28 -23.53
N SER A 98 23.30 0.83 -24.75
CA SER A 98 24.02 2.06 -25.12
C SER A 98 23.61 3.24 -24.24
N THR A 99 22.32 3.42 -23.99
CA THR A 99 21.79 4.50 -23.13
C THR A 99 22.27 4.41 -21.68
N ILE A 100 22.33 3.19 -21.12
CA ILE A 100 22.85 3.00 -19.75
C ILE A 100 24.37 3.21 -19.71
N SER A 101 25.12 2.75 -20.71
CA SER A 101 26.57 2.97 -20.80
C SER A 101 26.92 4.47 -20.90
N ASP A 102 26.19 5.22 -21.73
CA ASP A 102 26.26 6.69 -21.83
C ASP A 102 25.98 7.41 -20.50
N ALA A 103 25.10 6.86 -19.68
CA ALA A 103 24.78 7.40 -18.35
C ALA A 103 25.84 7.00 -17.31
N LEU A 104 26.37 5.78 -17.40
CA LEU A 104 27.34 5.21 -16.47
C LEU A 104 28.72 5.86 -16.62
N THR A 105 29.18 6.13 -17.85
CA THR A 105 30.39 6.91 -18.12
C THR A 105 30.34 8.30 -17.48
N LYS A 106 29.17 8.97 -17.53
CA LYS A 106 28.95 10.31 -16.96
C LYS A 106 28.79 10.30 -15.44
N LYS A 107 28.05 9.33 -14.89
CA LYS A 107 27.64 9.31 -13.45
C LYS A 107 28.49 8.37 -12.58
N LYS A 108 29.40 7.56 -13.16
CA LYS A 108 30.34 6.57 -12.58
C LYS A 108 29.73 5.39 -11.80
N ALA A 109 28.65 5.62 -11.08
CA ALA A 109 27.87 4.57 -10.43
C ALA A 109 26.39 4.96 -10.41
N LEU A 110 25.52 3.98 -10.62
CA LEU A 110 24.08 4.18 -10.76
C LEU A 110 23.31 3.15 -9.92
N LYS A 111 22.10 3.53 -9.50
CA LYS A 111 21.01 2.57 -9.26
C LYS A 111 20.03 2.64 -10.42
N LEU A 112 19.77 1.51 -11.03
CA LEU A 112 19.03 1.36 -12.27
C LEU A 112 17.74 0.58 -12.02
N GLN A 113 16.67 0.99 -12.70
CA GLN A 113 15.42 0.25 -12.76
C GLN A 113 14.79 0.47 -14.13
N LEU A 114 14.25 -0.58 -14.73
CA LEU A 114 13.41 -0.52 -15.92
C LEU A 114 11.94 -0.45 -15.48
N VAL A 115 11.15 0.39 -16.15
CA VAL A 115 9.72 0.56 -15.90
C VAL A 115 8.98 0.51 -17.25
N LEU A 116 8.37 -0.63 -17.56
CA LEU A 116 7.52 -0.80 -18.73
C LEU A 116 6.10 -0.35 -18.37
N GLN A 117 5.55 0.57 -19.17
CA GLN A 117 4.15 0.98 -19.10
C GLN A 117 3.43 0.40 -20.33
N VAL A 118 2.34 -0.31 -20.08
CA VAL A 118 1.51 -0.95 -21.10
C VAL A 118 0.06 -0.60 -20.86
N GLU A 119 -0.74 -0.61 -21.92
CA GLU A 119 -2.18 -0.64 -21.83
C GLU A 119 -2.65 -2.10 -21.66
N MET A 120 -3.55 -2.32 -20.72
CA MET A 120 -4.28 -3.59 -20.58
C MET A 120 -5.78 -3.35 -20.68
N VAL A 121 -6.45 -4.28 -21.37
CA VAL A 121 -7.88 -4.24 -21.66
C VAL A 121 -8.58 -5.34 -20.87
N LYS A 122 -9.79 -5.07 -20.37
CA LYS A 122 -10.73 -6.12 -19.98
C LYS A 122 -12.10 -5.81 -20.56
N THR A 123 -12.62 -6.75 -21.35
CA THR A 123 -14.01 -6.75 -21.78
C THR A 123 -14.90 -7.29 -20.64
N ASN A 124 -16.00 -6.60 -20.37
CA ASN A 124 -17.06 -7.09 -19.50
C ASN A 124 -17.90 -8.13 -20.26
N ALA A 125 -17.95 -9.37 -19.75
CA ALA A 125 -18.68 -10.45 -20.40
C ALA A 125 -20.21 -10.22 -20.47
N ALA A 126 -20.77 -9.37 -19.59
CA ALA A 126 -22.20 -9.08 -19.55
C ALA A 126 -22.63 -7.88 -20.39
N THR A 127 -21.77 -6.86 -20.56
CA THR A 127 -22.11 -5.61 -21.30
C THR A 127 -21.34 -5.45 -22.61
N GLY A 128 -20.28 -6.23 -22.85
CA GLY A 128 -19.38 -6.06 -23.98
C GLY A 128 -18.44 -4.86 -23.88
N GLU A 129 -18.54 -4.04 -22.82
CA GLU A 129 -17.73 -2.83 -22.65
C GLU A 129 -16.29 -3.14 -22.26
N ASN A 130 -15.34 -2.40 -22.84
CA ASN A 130 -13.92 -2.50 -22.50
C ASN A 130 -13.53 -1.49 -21.42
N ILE A 131 -12.94 -1.98 -20.34
CA ILE A 131 -12.23 -1.18 -19.35
C ILE A 131 -10.74 -1.18 -19.74
N TYR A 132 -10.10 -0.02 -19.66
CA TYR A 132 -8.68 0.17 -20.00
C TYR A 132 -7.90 0.62 -18.75
N VAL A 133 -6.69 0.10 -18.56
CA VAL A 133 -5.78 0.50 -17.48
C VAL A 133 -4.33 0.52 -17.95
N ASN A 134 -3.50 1.36 -17.34
CA ASN A 134 -2.11 1.61 -17.74
C ASN A 134 -1.10 1.18 -16.64
N PRO A 135 -1.00 -0.13 -16.31
CA PRO A 135 -0.11 -0.61 -15.26
C PRO A 135 1.36 -0.39 -15.60
N HIS A 136 2.18 -0.32 -14.54
CA HIS A 136 3.61 -0.09 -14.61
C HIS A 136 4.37 -1.31 -14.07
N PHE A 137 4.94 -2.12 -14.96
CA PHE A 137 5.74 -3.29 -14.62
C PHE A 137 7.21 -2.89 -14.45
N ARG A 138 7.81 -3.26 -13.31
CA ARG A 138 9.13 -2.76 -12.88
C ARG A 138 10.13 -3.90 -12.73
N SER A 139 11.38 -3.64 -13.09
CA SER A 139 12.48 -4.54 -12.77
C SER A 139 12.87 -4.47 -11.29
N THR A 140 13.72 -5.40 -10.86
CA THR A 140 14.57 -5.22 -9.68
C THR A 140 15.39 -3.94 -9.81
N LEU A 141 15.62 -3.26 -8.69
CA LEU A 141 16.48 -2.09 -8.60
C LEU A 141 17.94 -2.55 -8.40
N THR A 142 18.72 -2.59 -9.46
CA THR A 142 20.13 -3.00 -9.45
C THR A 142 21.07 -1.82 -9.17
N THR A 143 22.19 -2.05 -8.47
CA THR A 143 23.29 -1.07 -8.39
C THR A 143 24.39 -1.45 -9.37
N ILE A 144 24.71 -0.57 -10.33
CA ILE A 144 25.73 -0.81 -11.36
C ILE A 144 26.90 0.18 -11.23
N THR A 145 28.10 -0.29 -11.55
CA THR A 145 29.35 0.46 -11.60
C THR A 145 30.05 0.20 -12.95
N VAL A 146 31.12 0.95 -13.24
CA VAL A 146 31.91 0.78 -14.48
C VAL A 146 32.45 -0.65 -14.67
N SER A 147 32.55 -1.45 -13.60
CA SER A 147 33.02 -2.84 -13.61
C SER A 147 31.88 -3.88 -13.60
N THR A 148 30.63 -3.48 -13.74
CA THR A 148 29.48 -4.40 -13.79
C THR A 148 29.27 -4.91 -15.21
N ASP A 149 29.01 -6.21 -15.36
CA ASP A 149 28.51 -6.77 -16.63
C ASP A 149 27.12 -6.21 -16.91
N LEU A 150 27.04 -5.32 -17.89
CA LEU A 150 25.82 -4.58 -18.19
C LEU A 150 24.81 -5.45 -18.97
N GLU A 151 25.27 -6.41 -19.77
CA GLU A 151 24.39 -7.23 -20.61
C GLU A 151 23.65 -8.26 -19.75
N LEU A 152 24.35 -8.91 -18.82
CA LEU A 152 23.74 -9.84 -17.86
C LEU A 152 22.73 -9.15 -16.94
N GLU A 153 23.04 -7.96 -16.42
CA GLU A 153 22.09 -7.20 -15.59
C GLU A 153 20.86 -6.72 -16.37
N ILE A 154 21.03 -6.29 -17.63
CA ILE A 154 19.88 -5.94 -18.49
C ILE A 154 18.99 -7.15 -18.71
N ALA A 155 19.55 -8.31 -19.04
CA ALA A 155 18.78 -9.54 -19.21
C ALA A 155 17.98 -9.88 -17.94
N PHE A 156 18.62 -9.88 -16.77
CA PHE A 156 17.95 -10.16 -15.50
C PHE A 156 16.84 -9.14 -15.17
N MET A 157 17.06 -7.85 -15.43
CA MET A 157 16.02 -6.82 -15.23
C MET A 157 14.84 -6.99 -16.18
N VAL A 158 15.09 -7.38 -17.43
CA VAL A 158 14.05 -7.65 -18.45
C VAL A 158 13.22 -8.87 -18.07
N GLU A 159 13.86 -9.99 -17.67
CA GLU A 159 13.13 -11.17 -17.19
C GLU A 159 12.26 -10.84 -15.97
N LYS A 160 12.75 -10.01 -15.03
CA LYS A 160 11.92 -9.57 -13.90
C LYS A 160 10.69 -8.75 -14.32
N VAL A 161 10.77 -7.97 -15.39
CA VAL A 161 9.61 -7.26 -15.96
C VAL A 161 8.62 -8.25 -16.57
N LYS A 162 9.12 -9.22 -17.37
CA LYS A 162 8.31 -10.29 -17.98
C LYS A 162 7.57 -11.11 -16.92
N GLU A 163 8.27 -11.57 -15.88
CA GLU A 163 7.67 -12.30 -14.75
C GLU A 163 6.55 -11.52 -14.04
N ASN A 164 6.80 -10.24 -13.75
CA ASN A 164 5.85 -9.39 -13.03
C ASN A 164 4.56 -9.14 -13.84
N MET A 165 4.66 -9.04 -15.17
CA MET A 165 3.48 -8.94 -16.03
C MET A 165 2.79 -10.30 -16.22
N ALA A 166 3.53 -11.38 -16.43
CA ALA A 166 2.97 -12.72 -16.51
C ALA A 166 2.21 -13.11 -15.22
N LYS A 167 2.69 -12.67 -14.06
CA LYS A 167 1.96 -12.78 -12.78
C LYS A 167 0.61 -12.05 -12.82
N CYS A 168 0.59 -10.80 -13.26
CA CYS A 168 -0.63 -10.00 -13.38
C CYS A 168 -1.67 -10.58 -14.37
N MET A 169 -1.21 -11.22 -15.44
CA MET A 169 -2.08 -11.91 -16.41
C MET A 169 -2.60 -13.26 -15.88
N ARG A 170 -1.81 -14.01 -15.10
CA ARG A 170 -2.19 -15.32 -14.55
C ARG A 170 -3.09 -15.27 -13.32
N GLU A 171 -2.92 -14.29 -12.43
CA GLU A 171 -3.62 -14.24 -11.13
C GLU A 171 -5.07 -13.69 -11.22
N GLY A 172 -5.88 -14.25 -12.12
CA GLY A 172 -7.36 -14.26 -11.99
C GLY A 172 -8.13 -13.02 -12.48
N SER A 173 -7.51 -12.10 -13.21
CA SER A 173 -8.13 -10.79 -13.48
C SER A 173 -8.90 -10.66 -14.79
N GLY A 174 -8.59 -11.48 -15.82
CA GLY A 174 -9.12 -11.32 -17.18
C GLY A 174 -8.66 -10.02 -17.86
N TRP A 175 -7.50 -9.48 -17.47
CA TRP A 175 -6.82 -8.40 -18.20
C TRP A 175 -5.99 -9.00 -19.34
N THR A 176 -6.31 -8.63 -20.58
CA THR A 176 -5.48 -8.93 -21.76
C THR A 176 -4.49 -7.79 -22.01
N PHE A 177 -3.33 -8.13 -22.59
CA PHE A 177 -2.39 -7.14 -23.08
C PHE A 177 -2.98 -6.42 -24.30
N GLY A 178 -3.00 -5.09 -24.27
CA GLY A 178 -3.38 -4.25 -25.41
C GLY A 178 -2.15 -3.92 -26.24
N HIS A 179 -1.34 -2.97 -25.75
CA HIS A 179 -0.10 -2.55 -26.40
C HIS A 179 0.91 -1.95 -25.41
N ILE A 180 2.18 -1.84 -25.82
CA ILE A 180 3.21 -1.13 -25.04
C ILE A 180 3.08 0.37 -25.32
N GLU A 181 2.93 1.18 -24.27
CA GLU A 181 2.94 2.63 -24.39
C GLU A 181 4.38 3.15 -24.42
N LYS A 182 5.20 2.74 -23.43
CA LYS A 182 6.59 3.18 -23.30
C LYS A 182 7.41 2.32 -22.33
N LEU A 183 8.72 2.39 -22.46
CA LEU A 183 9.70 1.92 -21.50
C LEU A 183 10.47 3.13 -20.92
N GLU A 184 10.40 3.32 -19.60
CA GLU A 184 11.23 4.31 -18.89
C GLU A 184 12.44 3.64 -18.22
N ILE A 185 13.64 4.12 -18.54
CA ILE A 185 14.91 3.74 -17.91
C ILE A 185 15.20 4.72 -16.77
N HIS A 186 15.11 4.26 -15.52
CA HIS A 186 15.28 5.08 -14.32
C HIS A 186 16.73 5.04 -13.80
N LEU A 187 17.52 6.04 -14.21
CA LEU A 187 18.93 6.22 -13.89
C LEU A 187 19.08 7.07 -12.61
N ASN A 188 19.49 6.48 -11.49
CA ASN A 188 19.69 7.18 -10.22
C ASN A 188 21.19 7.31 -9.91
N LYS A 189 21.73 8.53 -9.79
CA LYS A 189 23.15 8.77 -9.42
C LYS A 189 23.45 8.18 -8.04
N PHE A 190 24.34 7.20 -7.96
CA PHE A 190 24.68 6.50 -6.72
C PHE A 190 26.01 7.00 -6.15
N LYS A 191 26.05 7.33 -4.85
CA LYS A 191 27.27 7.71 -4.13
C LYS A 191 27.23 7.10 -2.73
N PRO A 192 28.13 6.15 -2.38
CA PRO A 192 28.13 5.49 -1.08
C PRO A 192 28.13 6.46 0.11
N LEU A 193 27.46 6.06 1.19
CA LEU A 193 27.33 6.86 2.40
C LEU A 193 28.66 6.95 3.18
N LYS A 194 28.87 8.09 3.84
CA LYS A 194 29.82 8.27 4.94
C LYS A 194 29.05 8.74 6.19
N GLY A 195 29.46 8.31 7.38
CA GLY A 195 28.78 8.62 8.64
C GLY A 195 28.86 10.10 9.04
N SER A 196 27.90 10.59 9.84
CA SER A 196 27.89 11.96 10.40
C SER A 196 26.86 12.10 11.54
N SER A 197 27.16 12.93 12.54
CA SER A 197 26.40 13.09 13.79
C SER A 197 25.52 14.36 13.85
N TYR A 198 26.01 15.50 13.36
CA TYR A 198 25.30 16.77 13.30
C TYR A 198 24.97 17.17 11.86
N ILE A 199 23.77 17.71 11.64
CA ILE A 199 23.36 18.27 10.34
C ILE A 199 22.96 19.74 10.55
N ALA A 200 23.72 20.64 9.93
CA ALA A 200 23.40 22.06 9.92
C ALA A 200 22.08 22.34 9.16
N LEU A 201 21.25 23.22 9.71
CA LEU A 201 20.03 23.70 9.03
C LEU A 201 20.38 24.38 7.69
N PRO A 202 19.47 24.32 6.68
CA PRO A 202 19.52 25.19 5.51
C PRO A 202 19.56 26.67 5.92
N LYS A 203 20.38 27.47 5.22
CA LYS A 203 20.58 28.91 5.52
C LYS A 203 19.27 29.70 5.78
N PRO A 204 18.19 29.57 4.98
CA PRO A 204 16.95 30.32 5.21
C PRO A 204 16.26 29.99 6.54
N LEU A 205 16.35 28.74 7.00
CA LEU A 205 15.78 28.32 8.29
C LEU A 205 16.66 28.74 9.47
N ALA A 206 17.99 28.68 9.30
CA ALA A 206 18.93 29.18 10.30
C ALA A 206 18.80 30.71 10.53
N GLN A 207 18.56 31.47 9.45
CA GLN A 207 18.39 32.93 9.49
C GLN A 207 17.12 33.36 10.23
N ARG A 208 16.02 32.58 10.14
CA ARG A 208 14.75 32.88 10.82
C ARG A 208 14.82 32.78 12.34
N LYS A 209 15.88 32.15 12.91
CA LYS A 209 16.09 31.92 14.35
C LYS A 209 14.97 31.15 15.11
N ALA A 210 13.86 30.84 14.46
CA ALA A 210 12.69 30.14 15.03
C ALA A 210 12.87 28.63 15.28
N ILE A 211 14.08 28.08 15.10
CA ILE A 211 14.36 26.65 15.27
C ILE A 211 15.62 26.47 16.12
N ILE A 212 15.48 25.80 17.25
CA ILE A 212 16.59 25.41 18.12
C ILE A 212 17.21 24.11 17.58
N ASN A 213 18.19 24.24 16.68
CA ASN A 213 18.93 23.10 16.15
C ASN A 213 20.08 22.74 17.10
N VAL A 214 19.80 21.86 18.07
CA VAL A 214 20.77 21.41 19.07
C VAL A 214 21.96 20.71 18.42
N GLN A 215 23.17 21.06 18.86
CA GLN A 215 24.43 20.58 18.32
C GLN A 215 24.93 19.36 19.11
N ASN A 216 24.70 18.16 18.56
CA ASN A 216 25.10 16.88 19.15
C ASN A 216 26.17 16.16 18.32
N THR A 217 27.12 15.51 19.01
CA THR A 217 28.13 14.62 18.41
C THR A 217 27.77 13.14 18.51
N HIS A 218 26.76 12.79 19.32
CA HIS A 218 26.33 11.42 19.67
C HIS A 218 25.02 11.05 18.97
N GLN A 219 24.61 9.77 18.95
CA GLN A 219 23.40 9.30 18.25
C GLN A 219 22.07 9.54 19.03
N GLU A 220 21.97 10.65 19.75
CA GLU A 220 20.86 10.95 20.68
C GLU A 220 19.98 12.13 20.24
N CYS A 221 19.94 12.46 18.94
CA CYS A 221 19.28 13.66 18.41
C CYS A 221 17.84 13.88 18.93
N LEU A 222 17.05 12.82 19.10
CA LEU A 222 15.66 12.89 19.55
C LEU A 222 15.54 13.36 21.01
N ARG A 223 16.37 12.83 21.91
CA ARG A 223 16.44 13.19 23.34
C ARG A 223 16.69 14.69 23.49
N TRP A 224 17.67 15.20 22.74
CA TRP A 224 18.06 16.61 22.78
C TRP A 224 17.02 17.53 22.13
N ALA A 225 16.33 17.09 21.08
CA ALA A 225 15.24 17.84 20.48
C ALA A 225 14.05 18.02 21.46
N ILE A 226 13.61 16.94 22.12
CA ILE A 226 12.51 16.99 23.10
C ILE A 226 12.88 17.89 24.29
N LEU A 227 14.07 17.72 24.88
CA LEU A 227 14.53 18.58 25.97
C LEU A 227 14.60 20.06 25.57
N SER A 228 15.01 20.35 24.33
CA SER A 228 15.00 21.72 23.83
C SER A 228 13.60 22.29 23.61
N ALA A 229 12.61 21.46 23.26
CA ALA A 229 11.23 21.90 23.12
C ALA A 229 10.55 22.15 24.47
N LEU A 230 10.87 21.37 25.50
CA LEU A 230 10.28 21.49 26.83
C LEU A 230 10.91 22.60 27.69
N HIS A 231 12.23 22.82 27.56
CA HIS A 231 12.99 23.68 28.49
C HIS A 231 13.74 24.83 27.83
N HIS A 232 13.39 25.26 26.61
CA HIS A 232 14.08 26.39 25.98
C HIS A 232 13.94 27.72 26.74
N GLU A 233 12.93 27.85 27.60
CA GLU A 233 12.71 29.04 28.43
C GLU A 233 13.51 29.01 29.74
N GLU A 234 13.93 27.82 30.18
CA GLU A 234 14.66 27.55 31.44
C GLU A 234 16.19 27.43 31.25
N VAL A 235 16.69 27.77 30.07
CA VAL A 235 18.12 27.76 29.69
C VAL A 235 18.57 29.13 29.21
N ASP A 236 19.88 29.38 29.22
CA ASP A 236 20.42 30.61 28.63
C ASP A 236 20.05 30.71 27.14
N LYS A 237 19.33 31.78 26.79
CA LYS A 237 18.85 32.08 25.43
C LYS A 237 20.00 32.13 24.41
N ASN A 238 21.21 32.50 24.81
CA ASN A 238 22.40 32.51 23.96
C ASN A 238 22.97 31.10 23.72
N CYS A 239 22.73 30.15 24.64
CA CYS A 239 23.30 28.81 24.65
C CYS A 239 22.29 27.68 24.31
N THR A 240 21.05 28.00 23.96
CA THR A 240 19.96 27.07 23.56
C THR A 240 20.33 25.95 22.58
N LYS A 241 21.42 26.08 21.82
CA LYS A 241 21.88 25.04 20.88
C LYS A 241 22.82 24.01 21.50
N GLN A 242 23.26 24.19 22.75
CA GLN A 242 24.24 23.31 23.39
C GLN A 242 23.56 22.19 24.17
N VAL A 243 23.94 20.93 23.89
CA VAL A 243 23.49 19.74 24.65
C VAL A 243 23.70 19.90 26.17
N GLY A 244 24.77 20.57 26.59
CA GLY A 244 25.13 20.76 28.00
C GLY A 244 24.02 21.41 28.85
N GLN A 245 23.32 22.40 28.30
CA GLN A 245 22.21 23.10 28.97
C GLN A 245 21.08 22.16 29.40
N TYR A 246 20.84 21.12 28.59
CA TYR A 246 19.72 20.20 28.75
C TYR A 246 20.02 18.95 29.59
N LYS A 247 21.30 18.68 29.90
CA LYS A 247 21.73 17.46 30.60
C LYS A 247 21.05 17.27 31.96
N LYS A 248 20.74 18.35 32.69
CA LYS A 248 20.13 18.28 34.03
C LYS A 248 18.73 17.62 34.03
N TRP A 249 17.92 17.85 33.01
CA TRP A 249 16.62 17.17 32.85
C TRP A 249 16.72 15.82 32.16
N ALA A 250 17.88 15.49 31.58
CA ALA A 250 18.07 14.26 30.81
C ALA A 250 17.98 12.98 31.68
N GLY A 251 18.04 13.08 33.01
CA GLY A 251 17.74 11.99 33.95
C GLY A 251 16.36 12.03 34.60
N ILE A 252 15.57 13.10 34.40
CA ILE A 252 14.28 13.32 35.08
C ILE A 252 13.14 12.63 34.32
N TYR A 253 13.16 12.67 32.99
CA TYR A 253 12.16 12.00 32.17
C TYR A 253 12.46 10.51 32.00
N VAL A 254 11.41 9.69 32.13
CA VAL A 254 11.46 8.28 31.75
C VAL A 254 11.40 8.18 30.21
N TRP A 255 12.56 8.28 29.57
CA TRP A 255 12.74 8.21 28.11
C TRP A 255 12.28 6.89 27.46
N LEU A 256 11.94 5.89 28.27
CA LEU A 256 11.53 4.55 27.83
C LEU A 256 10.05 4.46 27.38
N THR A 257 9.19 5.39 27.80
CA THR A 257 7.71 5.21 27.77
C THR A 257 6.93 6.14 26.84
N ILE A 258 7.56 6.92 25.97
CA ILE A 258 6.86 7.60 24.85
C ILE A 258 7.57 7.24 23.55
N ASN A 259 7.27 6.04 23.04
CA ASN A 259 7.76 5.58 21.74
C ASN A 259 6.81 5.96 20.58
N SER A 260 5.64 6.53 20.89
CA SER A 260 4.63 6.95 19.91
C SER A 260 4.57 8.46 19.73
N THR A 261 4.68 8.92 18.48
CA THR A 261 4.37 10.30 18.06
C THR A 261 2.93 10.46 17.56
N THR A 262 2.03 9.56 17.94
CA THR A 262 0.65 9.48 17.45
C THR A 262 -0.33 9.29 18.60
N SER A 263 -1.46 10.00 18.58
CA SER A 263 -2.52 9.92 19.61
C SER A 263 -2.90 8.46 19.96
N PRO A 264 -3.24 7.57 19.01
CA PRO A 264 -3.60 6.19 19.34
C PRO A 264 -2.50 5.39 20.05
N GLY A 265 -1.22 5.66 19.75
CA GLY A 265 -0.12 5.00 20.46
C GLY A 265 0.17 5.61 21.82
N ILE A 266 -0.16 6.88 22.05
CA ILE A 266 -0.13 7.49 23.40
C ILE A 266 -1.25 6.88 24.25
N SER A 267 -2.46 6.70 23.69
CA SER A 267 -3.57 6.01 24.37
C SER A 267 -3.21 4.57 24.73
N TYR A 268 -2.55 3.83 23.83
CA TYR A 268 -2.08 2.47 24.08
C TYR A 268 -0.99 2.40 25.17
N ASP A 269 0.05 3.24 25.08
CA ASP A 269 1.13 3.31 26.07
C ASP A 269 0.57 3.75 27.46
N ALA A 270 -0.45 4.62 27.48
CA ALA A 270 -1.17 5.01 28.70
C ALA A 270 -2.04 3.87 29.26
N MET A 271 -2.79 3.16 28.43
CA MET A 271 -3.61 2.01 28.82
C MET A 271 -2.77 0.93 29.52
N LEU A 272 -1.64 0.53 28.92
CA LEU A 272 -0.70 -0.42 29.53
C LEU A 272 -0.19 0.07 30.90
N LYS A 273 0.15 1.37 31.00
CA LYS A 273 0.66 1.95 32.23
C LYS A 273 -0.40 2.07 33.33
N CYS A 274 -1.64 2.38 32.98
CA CYS A 274 -2.74 2.55 33.94
C CYS A 274 -3.29 1.21 34.45
N THR A 275 -3.32 0.18 33.61
CA THR A 275 -3.81 -1.16 33.96
C THR A 275 -2.72 -2.05 34.57
N GLY A 276 -1.45 -1.83 34.21
CA GLY A 276 -0.36 -2.73 34.58
C GLY A 276 -0.35 -4.06 33.81
N VAL A 277 -1.28 -4.27 32.89
CA VAL A 277 -1.43 -5.51 32.13
C VAL A 277 -0.20 -5.79 31.28
N ARG A 278 0.18 -7.07 31.21
CA ARG A 278 1.21 -7.55 30.29
C ARG A 278 0.51 -8.24 29.14
N LEU A 279 0.77 -7.77 27.92
CA LEU A 279 0.30 -8.39 26.69
C LEU A 279 1.49 -9.10 26.06
N GLU A 280 1.37 -10.41 25.87
CA GLU A 280 2.33 -11.19 25.11
C GLU A 280 2.37 -10.74 23.64
N LEU A 281 3.44 -11.07 22.94
CA LEU A 281 3.55 -10.87 21.51
C LEU A 281 3.72 -12.23 20.84
N LEU A 282 2.82 -12.55 19.91
CA LEU A 282 2.90 -13.77 19.11
C LEU A 282 4.29 -13.90 18.48
N SER A 283 4.99 -14.96 18.87
CA SER A 283 6.31 -15.31 18.35
C SER A 283 6.22 -16.23 17.13
N ASP A 284 5.15 -17.03 17.05
CA ASP A 284 4.80 -17.91 15.93
C ASP A 284 4.32 -17.08 14.70
N PRO A 285 4.97 -17.22 13.52
CA PRO A 285 4.58 -16.55 12.29
C PRO A 285 3.21 -16.97 11.73
N ASP A 286 2.79 -18.22 11.93
CA ASP A 286 1.55 -18.78 11.41
C ASP A 286 0.36 -18.37 12.29
N MET A 287 0.52 -18.32 13.62
CA MET A 287 -0.45 -17.64 14.50
C MET A 287 -0.61 -16.17 14.10
N LEU A 288 0.51 -15.45 13.92
CA LEU A 288 0.48 -14.04 13.49
C LEU A 288 -0.25 -13.87 12.15
N MET A 289 -0.01 -14.78 11.19
CA MET A 289 -0.71 -14.78 9.90
C MET A 289 -2.19 -15.15 10.03
N MET A 290 -2.56 -16.06 10.94
CA MET A 290 -3.95 -16.38 11.24
C MET A 290 -4.71 -15.14 11.73
N PHE A 291 -4.18 -14.40 12.71
CA PHE A 291 -4.81 -13.15 13.19
C PHE A 291 -4.78 -12.02 12.13
N GLU A 292 -3.67 -11.81 11.39
CA GLU A 292 -3.61 -10.84 10.28
C GLU A 292 -4.66 -11.16 9.20
N ASN A 293 -4.93 -12.44 8.92
CA ASN A 293 -5.90 -12.90 7.93
C ASN A 293 -7.35 -12.95 8.46
N ALA A 294 -7.56 -13.19 9.75
CA ALA A 294 -8.88 -13.23 10.39
C ALA A 294 -9.49 -11.83 10.55
N THR A 295 -8.67 -10.80 10.80
CA THR A 295 -9.12 -9.42 11.05
C THR A 295 -10.17 -8.91 10.04
N ARG A 296 -11.41 -8.66 10.50
CA ARG A 296 -12.51 -8.02 9.74
C ARG A 296 -13.09 -6.86 10.52
N GLY A 297 -13.21 -5.69 9.87
CA GLY A 297 -13.80 -4.48 10.46
C GLY A 297 -15.29 -4.63 10.81
N GLY A 298 -15.90 -3.53 11.28
CA GLY A 298 -17.35 -3.44 11.46
C GLY A 298 -18.13 -3.79 10.18
N VAL A 299 -19.35 -4.29 10.36
CA VAL A 299 -20.22 -4.65 9.25
C VAL A 299 -20.90 -3.38 8.74
N ALA A 300 -20.75 -3.07 7.45
CA ALA A 300 -21.37 -1.92 6.82
C ALA A 300 -22.05 -2.35 5.51
N MET A 301 -23.37 -2.24 5.45
CA MET A 301 -24.18 -2.77 4.34
C MET A 301 -25.58 -2.15 4.29
N ILE A 302 -26.18 -2.19 3.09
CA ILE A 302 -27.55 -1.75 2.83
C ILE A 302 -28.37 -2.99 2.44
N SER A 303 -29.30 -3.39 3.31
CA SER A 303 -30.17 -4.55 3.14
C SER A 303 -31.40 -4.20 2.29
N HIS A 304 -31.97 -3.01 2.51
CA HIS A 304 -33.05 -2.46 1.70
C HIS A 304 -32.67 -1.12 1.08
N ARG A 305 -32.75 -1.05 -0.26
CA ARG A 305 -32.22 0.08 -1.05
C ARG A 305 -32.97 1.40 -0.86
N HIS A 306 -34.18 1.37 -0.33
CA HIS A 306 -35.03 2.55 -0.15
C HIS A 306 -36.13 2.26 0.89
N GLY A 307 -36.02 2.89 2.05
CA GLY A 307 -37.11 3.04 3.02
C GLY A 307 -37.63 4.47 3.01
N LYS A 308 -38.93 4.67 3.23
CA LYS A 308 -39.55 6.01 3.25
C LYS A 308 -40.65 6.06 4.29
N ALA A 309 -40.47 6.91 5.30
CA ALA A 309 -41.49 7.16 6.31
C ALA A 309 -42.83 7.63 5.68
N ASN A 310 -43.93 7.23 6.30
CA ASN A 310 -45.28 7.74 6.03
C ASN A 310 -46.04 7.76 7.35
N ASN A 311 -45.95 8.85 8.11
CA ASN A 311 -46.63 8.93 9.41
C ASN A 311 -47.14 10.34 9.70
N PRO A 312 -48.08 10.52 10.67
CA PRO A 312 -48.76 11.79 10.91
C PRO A 312 -47.87 12.99 11.31
N TYR A 313 -46.57 12.77 11.57
CA TYR A 313 -45.63 13.85 11.88
C TYR A 313 -44.99 14.46 10.61
N MET A 314 -45.23 13.88 9.42
CA MET A 314 -44.68 14.35 8.15
C MET A 314 -45.61 15.29 7.40
N LYS A 315 -45.04 16.31 6.74
CA LYS A 315 -45.76 17.29 5.90
C LYS A 315 -46.52 16.64 4.73
N ASN A 316 -46.00 15.53 4.20
CA ASN A 316 -46.54 14.80 3.06
C ASN A 316 -47.15 13.44 3.47
N PHE A 317 -47.77 13.37 4.66
CA PHE A 317 -48.42 12.15 5.14
C PHE A 317 -49.62 11.77 4.27
N ASP A 318 -49.64 10.52 3.81
CA ASP A 318 -50.75 9.92 3.08
C ASP A 318 -51.50 8.92 3.98
N SER A 319 -52.70 9.31 4.41
CA SER A 319 -53.57 8.48 5.25
C SER A 319 -54.21 7.30 4.52
N SER A 320 -54.08 7.20 3.19
CA SER A 320 -54.49 6.02 2.43
C SER A 320 -53.44 4.90 2.42
N GLN A 321 -52.20 5.21 2.83
CA GLN A 321 -51.10 4.25 2.93
C GLN A 321 -50.88 3.82 4.39
N SER A 322 -50.26 2.65 4.58
CA SER A 322 -49.86 2.16 5.91
C SER A 322 -49.00 3.18 6.64
N THR A 323 -49.24 3.35 7.95
CA THR A 323 -48.36 4.18 8.78
C THR A 323 -46.99 3.49 8.90
N LYS A 324 -45.93 4.26 8.66
CA LYS A 324 -44.55 3.79 8.55
C LYS A 324 -43.57 4.77 9.18
N TYR A 325 -42.69 4.24 10.01
CA TYR A 325 -41.66 4.96 10.74
C TYR A 325 -40.28 4.50 10.29
N LEU A 326 -39.32 5.41 10.40
CA LEU A 326 -37.89 5.13 10.24
C LEU A 326 -37.23 5.34 11.60
N THR A 327 -36.20 4.57 11.92
CA THR A 327 -35.53 4.63 13.22
C THR A 327 -34.05 4.33 13.04
N TYR A 328 -33.20 5.18 13.63
CA TYR A 328 -31.75 5.02 13.63
C TYR A 328 -31.30 4.81 15.07
N LEU A 329 -30.52 3.76 15.31
CA LEU A 329 -29.97 3.41 16.61
C LEU A 329 -28.45 3.29 16.47
N ASP A 330 -27.70 3.99 17.33
CA ASP A 330 -26.23 4.06 17.31
C ASP A 330 -25.63 3.61 18.66
N ALA A 331 -24.72 2.64 18.67
CA ALA A 331 -24.22 1.99 19.89
C ALA A 331 -23.13 2.83 20.59
N ASN A 332 -23.51 3.47 21.71
CA ASN A 332 -22.64 4.32 22.52
C ASN A 332 -21.35 3.62 22.94
N ASN A 333 -20.25 3.94 22.24
CA ASN A 333 -18.91 3.43 22.48
C ASN A 333 -18.81 1.90 22.37
N LEU A 334 -19.32 1.32 21.28
CA LEU A 334 -19.29 -0.12 20.97
C LEU A 334 -17.92 -0.77 21.26
N TYR A 335 -16.84 -0.23 20.71
CA TYR A 335 -15.50 -0.79 20.92
C TYR A 335 -15.00 -0.62 22.36
N GLY A 336 -15.38 0.46 23.05
CA GLY A 336 -15.07 0.64 24.47
C GLY A 336 -15.82 -0.35 25.37
N TRP A 337 -17.04 -0.76 25.00
CA TRP A 337 -17.74 -1.86 25.67
C TRP A 337 -17.03 -3.20 25.43
N ALA A 338 -16.64 -3.49 24.18
CA ALA A 338 -15.88 -4.70 23.84
C ALA A 338 -14.52 -4.76 24.57
N MET A 339 -13.85 -3.62 24.75
CA MET A 339 -12.60 -3.47 25.52
C MET A 339 -12.73 -3.67 27.04
N VAL A 340 -13.95 -3.80 27.57
CA VAL A 340 -14.24 -4.08 28.99
C VAL A 340 -14.69 -5.53 29.20
N GLN A 341 -14.86 -6.31 28.13
CA GLN A 341 -15.07 -7.76 28.23
C GLN A 341 -13.74 -8.48 28.50
N SER A 342 -13.81 -9.76 28.85
CA SER A 342 -12.63 -10.63 28.93
C SER A 342 -11.93 -10.70 27.56
N LEU A 343 -10.61 -10.52 27.57
CA LEU A 343 -9.78 -10.45 26.38
C LEU A 343 -8.48 -11.21 26.63
N PRO A 344 -7.98 -11.99 25.65
CA PRO A 344 -6.75 -12.76 25.81
C PRO A 344 -5.56 -11.84 26.04
N THR A 345 -4.62 -12.27 26.89
CA THR A 345 -3.43 -11.48 27.25
C THR A 345 -2.11 -12.17 26.98
N GLY A 346 -2.04 -13.50 27.04
CA GLY A 346 -0.86 -14.31 26.78
C GLY A 346 -1.16 -15.81 26.84
N ASP A 347 -0.10 -16.60 26.98
CA ASP A 347 -0.09 -18.07 27.09
C ASP A 347 -0.71 -18.75 25.86
N PHE A 348 -0.29 -18.27 24.67
CA PHE A 348 -0.77 -18.78 23.37
C PHE A 348 -0.08 -20.08 22.96
N GLU A 349 -0.85 -21.16 22.86
CA GLU A 349 -0.41 -22.44 22.30
C GLU A 349 -1.35 -22.95 21.19
N TRP A 350 -0.86 -23.93 20.42
CA TRP A 350 -1.69 -24.70 19.49
C TRP A 350 -2.25 -25.90 20.26
N VAL A 351 -3.57 -26.04 20.26
CA VAL A 351 -4.32 -27.18 20.84
C VAL A 351 -4.78 -28.13 19.75
N GLU A 352 -4.99 -29.41 20.08
CA GLU A 352 -5.49 -30.39 19.12
C GLU A 352 -7.01 -30.23 18.91
N PRO A 353 -7.58 -30.64 17.74
CA PRO A 353 -8.98 -30.40 17.42
C PRO A 353 -9.99 -30.93 18.44
N GLU A 354 -9.69 -32.04 19.10
CA GLU A 354 -10.54 -32.66 20.11
C GLU A 354 -10.66 -31.81 21.39
N GLU A 355 -9.62 -31.04 21.73
CA GLU A 355 -9.61 -30.12 22.88
C GLU A 355 -10.40 -28.84 22.59
N ILE A 356 -10.53 -28.47 21.31
CA ILE A 356 -11.27 -27.27 20.88
C ILE A 356 -12.76 -27.36 21.24
N GLU A 357 -13.39 -28.54 21.11
CA GLU A 357 -14.81 -28.69 21.44
C GLU A 357 -15.08 -28.41 22.94
N GLU A 358 -14.22 -28.90 23.83
CA GLU A 358 -14.30 -28.61 25.27
C GLU A 358 -14.07 -27.12 25.59
N ILE A 359 -13.09 -26.50 24.92
CA ILE A 359 -12.78 -25.07 25.12
C ILE A 359 -13.89 -24.14 24.58
N LEU A 360 -14.63 -24.56 23.55
CA LEU A 360 -15.77 -23.79 23.01
C LEU A 360 -17.00 -23.79 23.93
N ASP A 361 -17.11 -24.74 24.86
CA ASP A 361 -18.17 -24.79 25.89
C ASP A 361 -17.82 -23.97 27.16
N TYR A 362 -16.62 -23.37 27.22
CA TYR A 362 -16.22 -22.50 28.34
C TYR A 362 -17.03 -21.19 28.36
N PRO A 363 -17.33 -20.62 29.56
CA PRO A 363 -17.98 -19.32 29.66
C PRO A 363 -17.08 -18.18 29.17
N ASP A 364 -17.68 -17.09 28.70
CA ASP A 364 -16.97 -15.91 28.14
C ASP A 364 -15.93 -15.27 29.09
N ASP A 365 -16.04 -15.51 30.41
CA ASP A 365 -15.13 -15.02 31.44
C ASP A 365 -14.14 -16.06 32.00
N HIS A 366 -14.04 -17.23 31.34
CA HIS A 366 -13.09 -18.27 31.70
C HIS A 366 -11.62 -17.83 31.53
N GLU A 367 -10.71 -18.46 32.30
CA GLU A 367 -9.27 -18.14 32.28
C GLU A 367 -8.60 -18.45 30.93
N TYR A 368 -9.13 -19.45 30.21
CA TYR A 368 -8.69 -19.90 28.89
C TYR A 368 -9.85 -19.87 27.90
N GLY A 369 -9.55 -19.71 26.61
CA GLY A 369 -10.53 -19.76 25.52
C GLY A 369 -9.86 -20.01 24.16
N ALA A 370 -10.64 -20.38 23.14
CA ALA A 370 -10.14 -20.76 21.82
C ALA A 370 -10.33 -19.66 20.77
N MET A 371 -9.43 -19.62 19.78
CA MET A 371 -9.62 -18.89 18.52
C MET A 371 -9.56 -19.91 17.38
N VAL A 372 -10.71 -20.22 16.80
CA VAL A 372 -10.84 -21.30 15.81
C VAL A 372 -10.75 -20.80 14.37
N LYS A 373 -10.14 -21.61 13.51
CA LYS A 373 -10.16 -21.44 12.05
C LYS A 373 -10.76 -22.69 11.43
N CYS A 374 -12.06 -22.66 11.19
CA CYS A 374 -12.85 -23.77 10.64
C CYS A 374 -13.50 -23.39 9.30
N ASP A 375 -13.93 -24.40 8.56
CA ASP A 375 -14.92 -24.23 7.48
C ASP A 375 -16.32 -24.25 8.11
N LEU A 376 -17.22 -23.37 7.64
CA LEU A 376 -18.58 -23.24 8.17
C LEU A 376 -19.60 -23.76 7.14
N GLU A 377 -20.35 -24.80 7.49
CA GLU A 377 -21.57 -25.15 6.76
C GLU A 377 -22.69 -24.19 7.17
N TYR A 378 -23.38 -23.59 6.19
CA TYR A 378 -24.43 -22.61 6.43
C TYR A 378 -25.79 -23.11 5.91
N PRO A 379 -26.64 -23.70 6.77
CA PRO A 379 -27.88 -24.37 6.34
C PRO A 379 -28.83 -23.47 5.57
N GLU A 380 -29.36 -23.96 4.44
CA GLU A 380 -30.27 -23.25 3.53
C GLU A 380 -31.48 -22.62 4.25
N LYS A 381 -32.04 -23.32 5.24
CA LYS A 381 -33.13 -22.83 6.12
C LYS A 381 -32.83 -21.53 6.88
N LEU A 382 -31.56 -21.11 6.98
CA LEU A 382 -31.13 -19.88 7.64
C LEU A 382 -30.87 -18.73 6.64
N HIS A 383 -30.90 -18.98 5.33
CA HIS A 383 -30.49 -18.00 4.32
C HIS A 383 -31.45 -16.81 4.30
N ASP A 384 -32.75 -17.05 4.08
CA ASP A 384 -33.79 -16.01 4.14
C ASP A 384 -33.80 -15.31 5.51
N ALA A 385 -33.70 -16.11 6.58
CA ALA A 385 -33.75 -15.66 7.97
C ALA A 385 -32.61 -14.69 8.36
N HIS A 386 -31.46 -14.78 7.67
CA HIS A 386 -30.28 -13.95 7.95
C HIS A 386 -29.88 -13.06 6.76
N ASN A 387 -30.69 -13.01 5.70
CA ASN A 387 -30.43 -12.23 4.48
C ASN A 387 -30.21 -10.73 4.78
N ASP A 388 -30.93 -10.21 5.79
CA ASP A 388 -30.90 -8.81 6.19
C ASP A 388 -29.64 -8.40 6.97
N TYR A 389 -28.90 -9.34 7.57
CA TYR A 389 -27.65 -9.06 8.31
C TYR A 389 -26.78 -10.33 8.43
N PRO A 390 -26.18 -10.82 7.33
CA PRO A 390 -25.61 -12.16 7.26
C PRO A 390 -24.43 -12.35 8.22
N LEU A 391 -24.38 -13.55 8.82
CA LEU A 391 -23.31 -14.01 9.69
C LEU A 391 -22.05 -14.35 8.89
N ALA A 392 -20.90 -14.36 9.56
CA ALA A 392 -19.59 -14.75 9.01
C ALA A 392 -19.23 -14.12 7.63
N PRO A 393 -19.35 -12.79 7.43
CA PRO A 393 -19.13 -12.16 6.13
C PRO A 393 -17.68 -12.34 5.63
N GLN A 394 -17.53 -13.10 4.55
CA GLN A 394 -16.24 -13.31 3.89
C GLN A 394 -15.89 -12.13 2.97
N ASN A 395 -14.61 -11.75 2.93
CA ASN A 395 -14.11 -10.72 2.00
C ASN A 395 -13.89 -11.36 0.61
N VAL A 396 -14.99 -11.53 -0.14
CA VAL A 396 -14.99 -12.13 -1.48
C VAL A 396 -14.78 -11.05 -2.56
N GLU A 397 -13.90 -11.30 -3.52
CA GLU A 397 -13.66 -10.38 -4.63
C GLU A 397 -14.73 -10.51 -5.72
N ILE A 398 -15.93 -9.99 -5.43
CA ILE A 398 -17.04 -9.96 -6.39
C ILE A 398 -16.81 -8.81 -7.39
N ASN A 399 -16.77 -9.14 -8.69
CA ASN A 399 -16.67 -8.17 -9.80
C ASN A 399 -15.52 -7.14 -9.65
N LYS A 400 -14.36 -7.57 -9.11
CA LYS A 400 -13.12 -6.77 -8.99
C LYS A 400 -13.21 -5.54 -8.09
N VAL A 401 -14.21 -5.45 -7.21
CA VAL A 401 -14.25 -4.44 -6.14
C VAL A 401 -14.10 -5.15 -4.80
N ARG A 402 -12.98 -4.95 -4.11
CA ARG A 402 -12.86 -5.32 -2.69
C ARG A 402 -13.75 -4.39 -1.86
N LYS A 403 -14.97 -4.82 -1.56
CA LYS A 403 -15.91 -4.07 -0.71
C LYS A 403 -15.76 -4.49 0.76
N LEU A 404 -15.07 -3.66 1.55
CA LEU A 404 -15.41 -3.35 2.96
C LEU A 404 -14.55 -2.16 3.44
N VAL A 405 -15.16 -1.08 3.92
CA VAL A 405 -14.50 0.21 4.31
C VAL A 405 -15.48 1.03 5.19
N PRO A 406 -15.05 1.93 6.13
CA PRO A 406 -14.26 1.64 7.35
C PRO A 406 -14.65 2.47 8.64
N HIS A 407 -13.95 2.19 9.76
CA HIS A 407 -13.53 3.09 10.90
C HIS A 407 -14.22 2.97 12.29
N LEU A 408 -13.64 3.46 13.44
CA LEU A 408 -12.26 3.26 13.97
C LEU A 408 -12.06 3.67 15.49
N VAL A 409 -12.02 2.75 16.48
CA VAL A 409 -11.38 3.03 17.80
C VAL A 409 -10.59 1.86 18.43
N PHE A 410 -9.57 1.33 17.73
CA PHE A 410 -8.56 0.40 18.34
C PHE A 410 -7.35 0.11 17.43
N GLY A 411 -7.27 0.69 16.23
CA GLY A 411 -6.38 0.28 15.13
C GLY A 411 -4.85 0.35 15.32
N LYS A 412 -4.36 0.53 16.55
CA LYS A 412 -2.94 0.31 16.89
C LYS A 412 -2.58 -1.16 17.09
N THR A 413 -3.51 -1.97 17.58
CA THR A 413 -3.32 -3.44 17.75
C THR A 413 -3.21 -4.12 16.39
N MET A 414 -4.12 -3.81 15.46
CA MET A 414 -4.16 -4.33 14.08
C MET A 414 -3.21 -3.66 13.07
N GLU A 415 -2.19 -2.92 13.52
CA GLU A 415 -1.41 -2.10 12.58
C GLU A 415 -0.57 -2.97 11.63
N ASN A 416 -0.98 -3.12 10.37
CA ASN A 416 -0.24 -3.90 9.38
C ASN A 416 1.11 -3.24 9.04
N ILE A 417 2.16 -3.71 9.72
CA ILE A 417 3.51 -3.13 9.66
C ILE A 417 4.14 -3.32 8.28
N ARG A 418 3.75 -4.38 7.55
CA ARG A 418 4.23 -4.71 6.20
C ARG A 418 3.84 -3.65 5.16
N LYS A 419 2.68 -2.98 5.32
CA LYS A 419 2.18 -1.92 4.42
C LYS A 419 2.80 -0.53 4.67
N ARG A 420 3.58 -0.33 5.75
CA ARG A 420 4.19 0.98 6.08
C ARG A 420 5.33 1.35 5.12
N VAL A 421 5.12 2.37 4.28
CA VAL A 421 6.15 2.93 3.38
C VAL A 421 6.88 4.11 4.05
N ASP A 422 8.22 4.16 3.99
CA ASP A 422 8.98 5.39 4.31
C ASP A 422 9.13 6.20 3.02
N VAL A 423 8.34 7.26 2.88
CA VAL A 423 8.36 8.19 1.74
C VAL A 423 8.99 9.50 2.18
N ARG A 424 9.97 9.99 1.42
CA ARG A 424 10.70 11.22 1.74
C ARG A 424 10.69 12.15 0.54
N LEU A 425 10.10 13.32 0.71
CA LEU A 425 10.20 14.40 -0.26
C LEU A 425 11.64 14.95 -0.24
N VAL A 426 12.22 15.12 -1.42
CA VAL A 426 13.55 15.70 -1.63
C VAL A 426 13.45 16.86 -2.61
N ASN A 427 14.11 17.97 -2.26
CA ASN A 427 14.18 19.18 -3.09
C ASN A 427 15.63 19.62 -3.38
N SER A 428 16.60 18.76 -3.08
CA SER A 428 18.01 19.03 -3.27
C SER A 428 18.82 17.77 -3.61
N GLU A 429 19.83 17.93 -4.47
CA GLU A 429 20.76 16.85 -4.85
C GLU A 429 21.36 16.16 -3.62
N LYS A 430 21.76 16.92 -2.60
CA LYS A 430 22.39 16.37 -1.38
C LYS A 430 21.45 15.42 -0.62
N GLN A 431 20.16 15.73 -0.55
CA GLN A 431 19.16 14.84 0.06
C GLN A 431 18.90 13.62 -0.82
N ALA A 432 18.67 13.84 -2.12
CA ALA A 432 18.40 12.77 -3.07
C ALA A 432 19.53 11.72 -3.11
N LEU A 433 20.79 12.18 -3.24
CA LEU A 433 21.98 11.30 -3.17
C LEU A 433 22.03 10.51 -1.85
N LYS A 434 21.77 11.15 -0.70
CA LYS A 434 21.79 10.49 0.61
C LYS A 434 20.75 9.37 0.72
N LEU A 435 19.63 9.46 0.01
CA LEU A 435 18.59 8.42 0.03
C LEU A 435 18.86 7.30 -0.98
N VAL A 436 19.22 7.63 -2.23
CA VAL A 436 19.62 6.64 -3.26
C VAL A 436 20.78 5.76 -2.77
N ALA A 437 21.71 6.36 -2.01
CA ALA A 437 22.86 5.69 -1.42
C ALA A 437 22.52 4.60 -0.40
N LYS A 438 21.34 4.62 0.22
CA LYS A 438 20.95 3.60 1.22
C LYS A 438 20.60 2.28 0.52
N PRO A 439 20.89 1.12 1.13
CA PRO A 439 20.53 -0.19 0.56
C PRO A 439 19.01 -0.36 0.38
N ASN A 440 18.21 0.33 1.20
CA ASN A 440 16.76 0.20 1.23
C ASN A 440 16.00 1.19 0.33
N PHE A 441 16.66 1.88 -0.60
CA PHE A 441 15.98 2.66 -1.64
C PHE A 441 15.07 1.72 -2.46
N ASP A 442 13.81 2.09 -2.67
CA ASP A 442 12.81 1.28 -3.42
C ASP A 442 12.58 1.86 -4.82
N ARG A 443 12.05 3.09 -4.87
CA ARG A 443 11.69 3.80 -6.09
C ARG A 443 11.64 5.31 -5.85
N ARG A 444 11.48 6.06 -6.94
CA ARG A 444 11.22 7.51 -6.93
C ARG A 444 9.91 7.85 -7.64
N VAL A 445 9.32 8.99 -7.30
CA VAL A 445 8.30 9.68 -8.09
C VAL A 445 8.79 11.11 -8.27
N VAL A 446 8.97 11.56 -9.51
CA VAL A 446 9.42 12.93 -9.82
C VAL A 446 8.18 13.76 -10.13
N PHE A 447 7.94 14.80 -9.34
CA PHE A 447 6.83 15.73 -9.56
C PHE A 447 7.28 16.93 -10.41
N THR A 448 8.47 17.45 -10.13
CA THR A 448 9.10 18.53 -10.91
C THR A 448 10.63 18.35 -10.92
N ASN A 449 11.33 19.13 -11.75
CA ASN A 449 12.80 19.14 -11.80
C ASN A 449 13.46 19.41 -10.42
N ASN A 450 12.74 20.05 -9.49
CA ASN A 450 13.20 20.41 -8.15
C ASN A 450 12.45 19.68 -7.01
N LEU A 451 11.54 18.74 -7.30
CA LEU A 451 10.79 18.01 -6.27
C LEU A 451 10.53 16.55 -6.67
N ALA A 452 10.96 15.62 -5.83
CA ALA A 452 10.67 14.20 -5.98
C ALA A 452 10.32 13.56 -4.63
N ALA A 453 9.44 12.55 -4.63
CA ALA A 453 9.31 11.60 -3.54
C ALA A 453 10.29 10.44 -3.75
N VAL A 454 10.93 10.02 -2.68
CA VAL A 454 11.79 8.85 -2.62
C VAL A 454 11.17 7.84 -1.65
N HIS A 455 10.82 6.67 -2.17
CA HIS A 455 10.28 5.56 -1.40
C HIS A 455 11.41 4.66 -0.91
N MET A 456 11.32 4.19 0.33
CA MET A 456 12.29 3.31 0.97
C MET A 456 11.59 2.06 1.51
N LYS A 457 12.16 0.87 1.27
CA LYS A 457 11.74 -0.39 1.90
C LYS A 457 12.07 -0.36 3.40
N LYS A 458 11.28 -1.05 4.22
CA LYS A 458 11.66 -1.34 5.62
C LYS A 458 12.64 -2.52 5.61
N THR A 459 13.82 -2.35 6.22
CA THR A 459 14.85 -3.42 6.31
C THR A 459 14.73 -4.30 7.53
N LYS A 460 13.99 -3.83 8.54
CA LYS A 460 13.58 -4.60 9.70
C LYS A 460 12.11 -4.29 9.93
N LEU A 461 11.28 -5.33 9.97
CA LEU A 461 9.93 -5.28 10.50
C LEU A 461 10.03 -5.81 11.93
N LYS A 462 9.50 -5.06 12.89
CA LYS A 462 9.39 -5.48 14.28
C LYS A 462 7.91 -5.63 14.58
N PHE A 463 7.45 -6.86 14.77
CA PHE A 463 6.09 -7.16 15.18
C PHE A 463 6.02 -6.94 16.69
N ASP A 464 5.60 -5.74 17.10
CA ASP A 464 5.52 -5.32 18.50
C ASP A 464 4.12 -4.86 18.91
N LYS A 465 3.10 -5.44 18.29
CA LYS A 465 1.69 -5.13 18.53
C LYS A 465 0.91 -6.44 18.75
N PRO A 466 0.04 -6.52 19.78
CA PRO A 466 -0.81 -7.67 20.02
C PRO A 466 -1.97 -7.65 19.01
N VAL A 467 -1.77 -8.25 17.84
CA VAL A 467 -2.77 -8.23 16.75
C VAL A 467 -4.04 -9.00 17.13
N TYR A 468 -3.90 -10.05 17.94
CA TYR A 468 -5.01 -10.85 18.48
C TYR A 468 -6.03 -9.99 19.22
N LEU A 469 -5.57 -9.01 20.03
CA LEU A 469 -6.44 -8.16 20.82
C LEU A 469 -7.37 -7.33 19.92
N GLY A 470 -6.85 -6.87 18.77
CA GLY A 470 -7.65 -6.17 17.77
C GLY A 470 -8.67 -7.05 17.07
N ALA A 471 -8.37 -8.34 16.86
CA ALA A 471 -9.33 -9.30 16.31
C ALA A 471 -10.44 -9.62 17.32
N CYS A 472 -10.09 -9.93 18.58
CA CYS A 472 -11.08 -10.23 19.62
C CYS A 472 -12.04 -9.06 19.90
N ILE A 473 -11.53 -7.83 20.04
CA ILE A 473 -12.36 -6.62 20.18
C ILE A 473 -13.33 -6.49 19.00
N LEU A 474 -12.88 -6.80 17.78
CA LEU A 474 -13.69 -6.75 16.59
C LEU A 474 -14.80 -7.79 16.57
N ASP A 475 -14.52 -9.02 17.00
CA ASP A 475 -15.49 -10.09 16.92
C ASP A 475 -16.51 -10.00 18.07
N ILE A 476 -16.06 -9.65 19.28
CA ILE A 476 -16.94 -9.27 20.42
C ILE A 476 -17.83 -8.07 20.08
N SER A 477 -17.32 -7.08 19.34
CA SER A 477 -18.18 -5.97 18.89
C SER A 477 -19.26 -6.40 17.89
N LYS A 478 -19.00 -7.42 17.06
CA LYS A 478 -19.99 -7.95 16.11
C LYS A 478 -21.02 -8.83 16.80
N THR A 479 -20.62 -9.67 17.77
CA THR A 479 -21.58 -10.53 18.49
C THR A 479 -22.65 -9.69 19.20
N LEU A 480 -22.27 -8.53 19.78
CA LEU A 480 -23.23 -7.59 20.35
C LEU A 480 -24.26 -7.08 19.31
N MET A 481 -23.81 -6.69 18.13
CA MET A 481 -24.68 -6.17 17.07
C MET A 481 -25.58 -7.28 16.49
N TYR A 482 -25.06 -8.50 16.34
CA TYR A 482 -25.83 -9.68 15.92
C TYR A 482 -26.87 -10.11 16.97
N ASP A 483 -26.53 -10.13 18.25
CA ASP A 483 -27.49 -10.45 19.32
C ASP A 483 -28.57 -9.36 19.45
N PHE A 484 -28.20 -8.08 19.31
CA PHE A 484 -29.21 -7.02 19.28
C PHE A 484 -30.17 -7.16 18.08
N GLN A 485 -29.66 -7.48 16.88
CA GLN A 485 -30.48 -7.69 15.69
C GLN A 485 -31.38 -8.94 15.80
N TYR A 486 -30.80 -10.11 16.10
CA TYR A 486 -31.50 -11.39 16.05
C TYR A 486 -32.12 -11.80 17.39
N GLY A 487 -31.43 -11.52 18.49
CA GLY A 487 -31.87 -11.79 19.86
C GLY A 487 -32.93 -10.83 20.38
N PHE A 488 -33.01 -9.60 19.86
CA PHE A 488 -33.96 -8.57 20.31
C PHE A 488 -34.84 -7.99 19.20
N ILE A 489 -34.28 -7.28 18.22
CA ILE A 489 -35.04 -6.52 17.22
C ILE A 489 -35.97 -7.40 16.39
N ARG A 490 -35.47 -8.51 15.84
CA ARG A 490 -36.26 -9.44 15.02
C ARG A 490 -37.44 -10.05 15.78
N LYS A 491 -37.33 -10.24 17.10
CA LYS A 491 -38.43 -10.74 17.96
C LYS A 491 -39.53 -9.69 18.19
N ILE A 492 -39.23 -8.41 18.00
CA ILE A 492 -40.18 -7.30 18.15
C ILE A 492 -40.84 -6.95 16.81
N TYR A 493 -40.05 -6.85 15.74
CA TYR A 493 -40.51 -6.30 14.46
C TYR A 493 -40.71 -7.34 13.34
N GLY A 494 -40.31 -8.59 13.54
CA GLY A 494 -40.34 -9.63 12.51
C GLY A 494 -39.21 -9.51 11.48
N ASP A 495 -39.41 -10.14 10.32
CA ASP A 495 -38.45 -10.15 9.21
C ASP A 495 -38.55 -8.88 8.34
N ASN A 496 -37.45 -8.47 7.68
CA ASN A 496 -37.40 -7.36 6.71
C ASN A 496 -37.62 -5.94 7.28
N ALA A 497 -37.32 -5.71 8.57
CA ALA A 497 -37.32 -4.37 9.15
C ALA A 497 -35.99 -3.60 8.94
N HIS A 498 -34.88 -4.28 8.64
CA HIS A 498 -33.53 -3.68 8.63
C HIS A 498 -33.22 -3.02 7.28
N LEU A 499 -32.88 -1.73 7.30
CA LEU A 499 -32.59 -0.93 6.11
C LEU A 499 -31.10 -0.94 5.76
N PHE A 500 -30.28 -0.53 6.72
CA PHE A 500 -28.83 -0.50 6.59
C PHE A 500 -28.17 -0.48 7.98
N THR A 501 -26.90 -0.83 7.98
CA THR A 501 -26.00 -0.77 9.14
C THR A 501 -24.68 -0.16 8.72
N ASP A 502 -24.08 0.64 9.59
CA ASP A 502 -22.66 0.98 9.53
C ASP A 502 -22.05 0.81 10.92
N THR A 503 -21.33 -0.29 11.10
CA THR A 503 -20.46 -0.58 12.25
C THR A 503 -21.18 -0.70 13.60
N ASP A 504 -21.46 0.43 14.25
CA ASP A 504 -22.16 0.59 15.53
C ASP A 504 -23.62 1.04 15.35
N SER A 505 -24.02 1.35 14.12
CA SER A 505 -25.37 1.83 13.78
C SER A 505 -26.25 0.78 13.10
N LEU A 506 -27.54 0.83 13.38
CA LEU A 506 -28.59 0.00 12.80
C LEU A 506 -29.82 0.88 12.49
N ALA A 507 -30.27 0.85 11.23
CA ALA A 507 -31.42 1.61 10.75
C ALA A 507 -32.59 0.70 10.37
N TYR A 508 -33.79 1.07 10.79
CA TYR A 508 -34.99 0.25 10.68
C TYR A 508 -36.19 0.98 10.04
N GLU A 509 -37.00 0.22 9.33
CA GLU A 509 -38.35 0.57 8.90
C GLU A 509 -39.37 -0.29 9.64
N HIS A 510 -40.38 0.31 10.25
CA HIS A 510 -41.43 -0.43 10.97
C HIS A 510 -42.77 0.31 10.96
N TYR A 511 -43.82 -0.38 11.41
CA TYR A 511 -45.22 0.00 11.19
C TYR A 511 -45.99 0.36 12.47
N GLU A 512 -45.34 0.40 13.64
CA GLU A 512 -45.96 0.72 14.94
C GLU A 512 -45.29 1.92 15.65
N GLN A 513 -46.00 2.59 16.56
CA GLN A 513 -45.42 3.70 17.32
C GLN A 513 -44.47 3.22 18.43
N LEU A 514 -43.24 3.75 18.41
CA LEU A 514 -42.11 3.45 19.31
C LEU A 514 -42.29 3.67 20.83
N ARG A 515 -43.51 3.88 21.34
CA ARG A 515 -43.75 4.08 22.79
C ARG A 515 -43.42 2.84 23.63
N THR A 516 -43.33 1.66 23.03
CA THR A 516 -42.97 0.39 23.68
C THR A 516 -41.46 0.21 23.92
N LEU A 517 -40.57 0.75 23.07
CA LEU A 517 -39.14 0.45 23.18
C LEU A 517 -38.49 1.04 24.45
N HIS A 518 -38.81 2.28 24.83
CA HIS A 518 -38.30 2.89 26.07
C HIS A 518 -38.85 2.23 27.36
N HIS A 519 -40.03 1.63 27.31
CA HIS A 519 -40.71 1.10 28.50
C HIS A 519 -40.43 -0.39 28.76
N THR A 520 -40.26 -1.19 27.70
CA THR A 520 -40.03 -2.64 27.80
C THR A 520 -38.53 -2.99 27.96
N SER A 521 -37.64 -2.19 27.35
CA SER A 521 -36.18 -2.44 27.40
C SER A 521 -35.56 -2.34 28.80
N LYS A 522 -36.07 -1.45 29.66
CA LYS A 522 -35.58 -1.25 31.04
C LYS A 522 -35.63 -2.48 31.95
N LYS A 523 -36.29 -3.57 31.54
CA LYS A 523 -36.48 -4.76 32.37
C LYS A 523 -35.70 -6.01 31.92
N ASN A 524 -35.32 -6.12 30.65
CA ASN A 524 -35.06 -7.44 30.05
C ASN A 524 -33.66 -7.69 29.47
N PHE A 525 -32.73 -6.72 29.46
CA PHE A 525 -31.34 -6.95 29.03
C PHE A 525 -30.33 -6.61 30.13
N HIS A 526 -29.68 -7.65 30.68
CA HIS A 526 -28.56 -7.50 31.62
C HIS A 526 -27.30 -7.05 30.86
N GLY A 527 -27.15 -5.74 30.62
CA GLY A 527 -25.93 -5.14 30.05
C GLY A 527 -26.16 -4.00 29.06
N LEU A 528 -27.35 -3.92 28.47
CA LEU A 528 -27.73 -2.92 27.46
C LEU A 528 -28.97 -2.14 27.88
N SER A 529 -28.78 -1.00 28.55
CA SER A 529 -29.82 0.04 28.57
C SER A 529 -29.87 0.73 27.21
N VAL A 530 -31.07 1.13 26.77
CA VAL A 530 -31.24 2.01 25.59
C VAL A 530 -30.66 3.41 25.85
N ASP A 531 -30.24 3.74 27.08
CA ASP A 531 -29.35 4.88 27.34
C ASP A 531 -27.97 4.74 26.62
N LYS A 532 -27.64 3.53 26.14
CA LYS A 532 -26.50 3.25 25.24
C LYS A 532 -26.84 3.41 23.75
N PHE A 533 -28.05 3.83 23.38
CA PHE A 533 -28.40 4.09 21.97
C PHE A 533 -29.03 5.47 21.84
N VAL A 534 -28.36 6.39 21.13
CA VAL A 534 -28.92 7.74 20.90
C VAL A 534 -30.05 7.63 19.88
N HIS A 535 -31.27 7.96 20.31
CA HIS A 535 -32.39 8.16 19.40
C HIS A 535 -32.32 9.58 18.82
N GLU A 536 -31.62 9.76 17.71
CA GLU A 536 -31.80 10.98 16.90
C GLU A 536 -33.12 10.87 16.11
N PRO A 537 -34.09 11.79 16.29
CA PRO A 537 -35.22 11.86 15.39
C PRO A 537 -34.71 12.34 14.03
N CYS A 538 -34.96 11.57 12.95
CA CYS A 538 -34.61 12.01 11.59
C CYS A 538 -35.33 13.33 11.26
N THR A 539 -34.59 14.45 11.32
CA THR A 539 -35.02 15.75 10.81
C THR A 539 -34.72 15.87 9.31
N ASP A 540 -35.68 16.43 8.56
CA ASP A 540 -35.69 16.66 7.10
C ASP A 540 -34.32 16.95 6.45
#